data_AF-A0A1W1UV57-F1
#
_entry.id   AF-A0A1W1UV57-F1
#
_cell.length_a   1.000
_cell.length_b   1.000
_cell.length_c   1.000
_cell.angle_alpha   90.00
_cell.angle_beta   90.00
_cell.angle_gamma   90.00
#
_symmetry.space_group_name_H-M   'P 1'
#
loop_
_entity.id
_entity.type
_entity.pdbx_description
1 polymer ?
#
loop_
_entity_poly.entity_id
_entity_poly.type
_entity_poly.pdbx_seq_one_letter_code
_entity_poly.pdbx_strand_id
1 'polypeptide(L)'
;MARLVIFNSATSANNNPLRRLVTEFERQTLAKWASTRIQHYPLTALAAEQILAVRETVATADYLAFVLDYAELNEALPLPCGVLPNVPSVIFLAAPPSLPPHLQISSHLQIKPQVEVNARLTAQFNNIGLQHLQFVLLQNGEQGYPQALRQLAQIMAC
;
A
#
# COMPACT_ATOMS: atom_id res chain seq x y z
N MET A 1 7.27 -10.71 18.98
CA MET A 1 8.02 -9.69 18.22
C MET A 1 7.35 -9.59 16.87
N ALA A 2 6.64 -8.51 16.57
CA ALA A 2 5.89 -8.39 15.32
C ALA A 2 6.82 -8.11 14.13
N ARG A 3 6.41 -8.48 12.93
CA ARG A 3 7.16 -8.30 11.67
C ARG A 3 6.29 -7.56 10.66
N LEU A 4 6.72 -6.35 10.31
CA LEU A 4 6.08 -5.53 9.30
C LEU A 4 6.98 -5.50 8.06
N VAL A 5 6.43 -5.91 6.92
CA VAL A 5 7.12 -5.82 5.63
C VAL A 5 6.49 -4.72 4.79
N ILE A 6 7.30 -3.76 4.35
CA ILE A 6 6.86 -2.60 3.56
C ILE A 6 7.43 -2.70 2.15
N PHE A 7 6.56 -2.87 1.18
CA PHE A 7 6.89 -2.82 -0.24
C PHE A 7 6.77 -1.38 -0.75
N ASN A 8 7.87 -0.83 -1.26
CA ASN A 8 7.94 0.55 -1.75
C ASN A 8 8.13 0.57 -3.25
N SER A 9 7.33 1.36 -3.95
CA SER A 9 7.60 1.64 -5.36
C SER A 9 8.78 2.60 -5.52
N ALA A 10 9.49 2.48 -6.65
CA ALA A 10 10.76 3.19 -6.89
C ALA A 10 10.60 4.71 -7.07
N THR A 11 9.38 5.18 -7.32
CA THR A 11 9.09 6.60 -7.60
C THR A 11 8.77 7.42 -6.34
N SER A 12 8.71 6.80 -5.15
CA SER A 12 8.52 7.49 -3.87
C SER A 12 9.79 8.26 -3.47
N ALA A 13 10.00 9.43 -4.05
CA ALA A 13 11.09 10.33 -3.68
C ALA A 13 11.01 10.74 -2.20
N ASN A 14 12.16 10.98 -1.56
CA ASN A 14 12.28 11.21 -0.10
C ASN A 14 11.45 12.37 0.47
N ASN A 15 10.95 13.29 -0.36
CA ASN A 15 10.09 14.41 0.05
C ASN A 15 8.64 14.30 -0.43
N ASN A 16 8.21 13.15 -0.95
CA ASN A 16 6.83 12.92 -1.33
C ASN A 16 5.94 12.82 -0.06
N PRO A 17 4.79 13.51 0.01
CA PRO A 17 3.82 13.34 1.12
C PRO A 17 3.44 11.88 1.39
N LEU A 18 3.49 10.99 0.38
CA LEU A 18 3.29 9.56 0.59
C LEU A 18 4.38 8.93 1.46
N ARG A 19 5.65 9.33 1.29
CA ARG A 19 6.76 8.86 2.13
C ARG A 19 6.60 9.32 3.58
N ARG A 20 6.16 10.56 3.79
CA ARG A 20 5.89 11.08 5.15
C ARG A 20 4.76 10.34 5.84
N LEU A 21 3.71 9.94 5.11
CA LEU A 21 2.66 9.08 5.66
C LEU A 21 3.20 7.72 6.10
N VAL A 22 4.07 7.11 5.30
CA VAL A 22 4.69 5.81 5.63
C VAL A 22 5.61 5.93 6.83
N THR A 23 6.41 6.99 6.93
CA THR A 23 7.23 7.28 8.12
C THR A 23 6.36 7.47 9.37
N GLU A 24 5.22 8.15 9.26
CA GLU A 24 4.30 8.31 10.38
C GLU A 24 3.64 6.97 10.77
N PHE A 25 3.32 6.11 9.80
CA PHE A 25 2.84 4.75 10.06
C PHE A 25 3.89 3.94 10.82
N GLU A 26 5.14 3.88 10.34
CA GLU A 26 6.24 3.19 11.02
C GLU A 26 6.42 3.69 12.46
N ARG A 27 6.38 5.02 12.65
CA ARG A 27 6.47 5.65 13.98
C ARG A 27 5.34 5.19 14.91
N GLN A 28 4.10 5.16 14.42
CA GLN A 28 2.95 4.70 15.21
C GLN A 28 3.00 3.19 15.46
N THR A 29 3.46 2.38 14.50
CA THR A 29 3.69 0.95 14.66
C THR A 29 4.69 0.68 15.78
N LEU A 30 5.83 1.38 15.79
CA LEU A 30 6.84 1.23 16.85
C LEU A 30 6.37 1.79 18.19
N ALA A 31 5.54 2.85 18.21
CA ALA A 31 4.96 3.34 19.45
C ALA A 31 3.97 2.34 20.07
N LYS A 32 3.15 1.67 19.25
CA LYS A 32 2.18 0.65 19.70
C LYS A 32 2.83 -0.70 20.00
N TRP A 33 3.84 -1.08 19.21
CA TRP A 33 4.54 -2.35 19.27
C TRP A 33 6.06 -2.13 19.16
N ALA A 34 6.69 -1.75 20.28
CA ALA A 34 8.10 -1.31 20.36
C ALA A 34 9.13 -2.29 19.79
N SER A 35 8.85 -3.60 19.84
CA SER A 35 9.75 -4.63 19.30
C SER A 35 9.42 -5.03 17.86
N THR A 36 8.66 -4.24 17.10
CA THR A 36 8.36 -4.59 15.71
C THR A 36 9.61 -4.49 14.85
N ARG A 37 9.91 -5.54 14.09
CA ARG A 37 10.93 -5.49 13.03
C ARG A 37 10.28 -5.01 11.74
N ILE A 38 10.78 -3.90 11.22
CA ILE A 38 10.31 -3.30 9.97
C ILE A 38 11.35 -3.60 8.88
N GLN A 39 10.91 -4.15 7.75
CA GLN A 39 11.77 -4.44 6.59
C GLN A 39 11.19 -3.82 5.33
N HIS A 40 12.05 -3.18 4.55
CA HIS A 40 11.68 -2.53 3.30
C HIS A 40 12.16 -3.32 2.11
N TYR A 41 11.30 -3.50 1.11
CA TYR A 41 11.66 -4.06 -0.19
C TYR A 41 11.16 -3.17 -1.31
N PRO A 42 11.95 -2.99 -2.39
CA PRO A 42 11.45 -2.35 -3.58
C PRO A 42 10.42 -3.25 -4.27
N LEU A 43 9.40 -2.65 -4.89
CA LEU A 43 8.46 -3.33 -5.78
C LEU A 43 9.03 -3.58 -7.18
N THR A 44 10.19 -3.01 -7.50
CA THR A 44 10.87 -3.22 -8.78
C THR A 44 11.54 -4.58 -8.86
N ALA A 45 11.99 -4.95 -10.06
CA ALA A 45 12.67 -6.22 -10.34
C ALA A 45 13.82 -6.50 -9.35
N LEU A 46 13.55 -7.38 -8.39
CA LEU A 46 14.56 -7.99 -7.53
C LEU A 46 15.29 -9.07 -8.32
N ALA A 47 16.59 -9.23 -8.06
CA ALA A 47 17.32 -10.37 -8.60
C ALA A 47 16.70 -11.69 -8.09
N ALA A 48 16.77 -12.77 -8.88
CA ALA A 48 16.14 -14.05 -8.54
C ALA A 48 16.55 -14.59 -7.16
N GLU A 49 17.81 -14.38 -6.77
CA GLU A 49 18.35 -14.76 -5.46
C GLU A 49 17.71 -13.97 -4.31
N GLN A 50 17.36 -12.70 -4.56
CA GLN A 50 16.67 -11.85 -3.58
C GLN A 50 15.19 -12.20 -3.47
N ILE A 51 14.57 -12.68 -4.55
CA ILE A 51 13.16 -13.08 -4.57
C ILE A 51 12.89 -14.18 -3.52
N LEU A 52 13.78 -15.19 -3.40
CA LEU A 52 13.59 -16.26 -2.42
C LEU A 52 13.64 -15.71 -0.97
N ALA A 53 14.64 -14.89 -0.65
CA ALA A 53 14.77 -14.29 0.67
C ALA A 53 13.58 -13.37 1.03
N VAL A 54 13.05 -12.64 0.04
CA VAL A 54 11.84 -11.82 0.23
C VAL A 54 10.62 -12.70 0.48
N ARG A 55 10.46 -13.80 -0.27
CA ARG A 55 9.36 -14.75 -0.04
C ARG A 55 9.38 -15.34 1.36
N GLU A 56 10.54 -15.77 1.84
CA GLU A 56 10.68 -16.30 3.20
C GLU A 56 10.35 -15.24 4.27
N THR A 57 10.83 -14.01 4.06
CA THR A 57 10.53 -12.90 4.98
C THR A 57 9.04 -12.63 5.04
N VAL A 58 8.38 -12.57 3.88
CA VAL A 58 6.95 -12.29 3.74
C VAL A 58 6.08 -13.43 4.27
N ALA A 59 6.49 -14.68 4.07
CA ALA A 59 5.80 -15.85 4.62
C ALA A 59 5.72 -15.83 6.15
N THR A 60 6.61 -15.07 6.80
CA THR A 60 6.64 -14.94 8.26
C THR A 60 6.26 -13.54 8.75
N ALA A 61 5.75 -12.68 7.86
CA ALA A 61 5.30 -11.35 8.22
C ALA A 61 3.96 -11.42 8.98
N ASP A 62 3.82 -10.59 10.01
CA ASP A 62 2.56 -10.43 10.75
C ASP A 62 1.68 -9.34 10.12
N TYR A 63 2.30 -8.40 9.40
CA TYR A 63 1.66 -7.30 8.70
C TYR A 63 2.40 -6.98 7.40
N LEU A 64 1.64 -6.59 6.38
CA LEU A 64 2.19 -6.08 5.13
C LEU A 64 1.78 -4.63 4.91
N ALA A 65 2.63 -3.85 4.27
CA ALA A 65 2.28 -2.55 3.74
C ALA A 65 2.77 -2.41 2.30
N PHE A 66 1.97 -1.78 1.45
CA PHE A 66 2.29 -1.50 0.05
C PHE A 66 2.21 0.00 -0.17
N VAL A 67 3.27 0.58 -0.72
CA VAL A 67 3.39 2.01 -1.00
C VAL A 67 3.46 2.17 -2.51
N LEU A 68 2.37 2.67 -3.08
CA LEU A 68 2.11 2.68 -4.52
C LEU A 68 1.85 4.10 -5.02
N ASP A 69 2.36 4.41 -6.21
CA ASP A 69 1.85 5.54 -7.00
C ASP A 69 0.76 5.04 -7.96
N TYR A 70 -0.28 5.85 -8.18
CA TYR A 70 -1.33 5.55 -9.15
C TYR A 70 -0.79 5.27 -10.55
N ALA A 71 0.29 5.95 -10.95
CA ALA A 71 0.94 5.73 -12.24
C ALA A 71 1.38 4.27 -12.43
N GLU A 72 1.75 3.59 -11.34
CA GLU A 72 2.30 2.23 -11.34
C GLU A 72 1.21 1.16 -11.25
N LEU A 73 -0.05 1.53 -10.98
CA LEU A 73 -1.17 0.58 -10.91
C LEU A 73 -1.55 -0.02 -12.27
N ASN A 74 -1.21 0.67 -13.37
CA ASN A 74 -1.46 0.20 -14.73
C ASN A 74 -0.43 -0.83 -15.20
N GLU A 75 0.72 -0.88 -14.55
CA GLU A 75 1.69 -1.93 -14.78
C GLU A 75 1.34 -3.11 -13.85
N ALA A 76 1.50 -4.35 -14.32
CA ALA A 76 1.31 -5.49 -13.46
C ALA A 76 2.30 -5.37 -12.30
N LEU A 77 1.81 -5.20 -11.06
CA LEU A 77 2.66 -5.12 -9.87
C LEU A 77 3.55 -6.38 -9.84
N PRO A 78 4.87 -6.25 -10.05
CA PRO A 78 5.75 -7.41 -10.07
C PRO A 78 6.06 -7.78 -8.62
N LEU A 79 5.04 -8.31 -7.93
CA LEU A 79 5.23 -8.77 -6.57
C LEU A 79 6.19 -9.96 -6.59
N PRO A 80 7.30 -9.91 -5.84
CA PRO A 80 8.30 -10.98 -5.85
C PRO A 80 7.73 -12.29 -5.27
N CYS A 81 6.62 -12.19 -4.56
CA CYS A 81 5.96 -13.29 -3.90
C CYS A 81 4.79 -13.76 -4.75
N GLY A 82 4.60 -15.08 -4.88
CA GLY A 82 3.40 -15.66 -5.49
C GLY A 82 2.18 -15.44 -4.60
N VAL A 83 1.42 -16.50 -4.32
CA VAL A 83 0.32 -16.41 -3.33
C VAL A 83 0.90 -16.05 -1.96
N LEU A 84 0.43 -14.94 -1.41
CA LEU A 84 0.74 -14.42 -0.11
C LEU A 84 -0.15 -15.06 0.96
N PRO A 85 0.37 -15.31 2.18
CA PRO A 85 -0.47 -15.70 3.30
C PRO A 85 -1.50 -14.61 3.59
N ASN A 86 -2.70 -14.99 4.06
CA ASN A 86 -3.76 -14.03 4.39
C ASN A 86 -3.38 -13.19 5.61
N VAL A 87 -2.58 -12.16 5.39
CA VAL A 87 -1.97 -11.29 6.40
C VAL A 87 -2.62 -9.90 6.31
N PRO A 88 -2.95 -9.27 7.45
CA PRO A 88 -3.47 -7.90 7.46
C PRO A 88 -2.52 -6.95 6.71
N SER A 89 -3.07 -6.23 5.74
CA SER A 89 -2.29 -5.45 4.80
C SER A 89 -2.81 -4.02 4.68
N VAL A 90 -1.90 -3.04 4.68
CA VAL A 90 -2.23 -1.62 4.46
C VAL A 90 -1.69 -1.17 3.11
N ILE A 91 -2.54 -0.56 2.29
CA ILE A 91 -2.16 -0.02 0.99
C ILE A 91 -2.17 1.50 1.07
N PHE A 92 -0.98 2.09 0.97
CA PHE A 92 -0.75 3.52 0.80
C PHE A 92 -0.72 3.83 -0.69
N LEU A 93 -1.65 4.67 -1.16
CA LEU A 93 -1.74 5.05 -2.57
C LEU A 93 -1.73 6.56 -2.73
N ALA A 94 -0.78 7.08 -3.51
CA ALA A 94 -0.84 8.45 -4.03
C ALA A 94 -1.71 8.48 -5.30
N ALA A 95 -2.80 9.22 -5.27
CA ALA A 95 -3.70 9.38 -6.42
C ALA A 95 -3.56 10.79 -7.03
N PRO A 96 -3.55 10.92 -8.37
CA PRO A 96 -3.53 12.22 -9.03
C PRO A 96 -4.83 12.99 -8.73
N PRO A 97 -4.77 14.34 -8.79
CA PRO A 97 -5.91 15.19 -8.45
C PRO A 97 -7.13 15.01 -9.37
N SER A 98 -6.90 14.50 -10.57
CA SER A 98 -7.92 14.04 -11.50
C SER A 98 -7.64 12.58 -11.83
N LEU A 99 -8.45 11.67 -11.29
CA LEU A 99 -8.48 10.30 -11.78
C LEU A 99 -8.92 10.32 -13.25
N PRO A 100 -8.28 9.55 -14.14
CA PRO A 100 -8.49 9.68 -15.57
C PRO A 100 -9.96 9.46 -15.96
N PRO A 101 -10.47 10.14 -17.01
CA PRO A 101 -11.88 10.15 -17.40
C PRO A 101 -12.42 8.78 -17.81
N HIS A 102 -11.57 7.77 -18.02
CA HIS A 102 -11.99 6.39 -18.30
C HIS A 102 -12.62 5.69 -17.07
N LEU A 103 -12.52 6.26 -15.87
CA LEU A 103 -13.26 5.87 -14.66
C LEU A 103 -14.60 6.63 -14.53
N GLN A 104 -15.06 7.32 -15.59
CA GLN A 104 -16.38 7.97 -15.66
C GLN A 104 -17.46 7.09 -16.32
N ILE A 105 -17.27 5.77 -16.37
CA ILE A 105 -18.24 4.89 -17.04
C ILE A 105 -19.37 4.53 -16.07
N SER A 106 -20.33 5.46 -15.95
CA SER A 106 -21.79 5.23 -16.00
C SER A 106 -22.50 6.38 -15.31
N SER A 107 -23.11 7.25 -16.11
CA SER A 107 -23.88 8.44 -15.74
C SER A 107 -25.12 8.20 -14.86
N HIS A 108 -25.29 7.01 -14.27
CA HIS A 108 -26.37 6.69 -13.33
C HIS A 108 -25.91 6.14 -11.97
N LEU A 109 -24.61 5.92 -11.77
CA LEU A 109 -24.04 5.56 -10.47
C LEU A 109 -22.77 6.37 -10.29
N GLN A 110 -22.84 7.49 -9.54
CA GLN A 110 -21.67 8.25 -9.12
C GLN A 110 -20.86 7.41 -8.11
N ILE A 111 -20.21 6.36 -8.58
CA ILE A 111 -19.17 5.66 -7.85
C ILE A 111 -18.00 6.65 -7.84
N LYS A 112 -17.74 7.26 -6.68
CA LYS A 112 -16.60 8.16 -6.49
C LYS A 112 -15.35 7.43 -7.04
N PRO A 113 -14.51 8.07 -7.87
CA PRO A 113 -13.33 7.44 -8.48
C PRO A 113 -12.44 6.64 -7.51
N GLN A 114 -12.45 7.03 -6.23
CA GLN A 114 -11.85 6.31 -5.11
C GLN A 114 -12.31 4.84 -4.95
N VAL A 115 -13.61 4.57 -5.12
CA VAL A 115 -14.21 3.25 -4.91
C VAL A 115 -13.79 2.29 -6.01
N GLU A 116 -13.68 2.76 -7.25
CA GLU A 116 -13.24 1.94 -8.38
C GLU A 116 -11.76 1.54 -8.27
N VAL A 117 -10.91 2.47 -7.83
CA VAL A 117 -9.48 2.21 -7.58
C VAL A 117 -9.30 1.21 -6.44
N ASN A 118 -10.03 1.38 -5.34
CA ASN A 118 -10.00 0.42 -4.23
C ASN A 118 -10.52 -0.95 -4.67
N ALA A 119 -11.57 -1.03 -5.48
CA ALA A 119 -12.12 -2.28 -5.98
C ALA A 119 -11.14 -3.00 -6.91
N ARG A 120 -10.50 -2.28 -7.84
CA ARG A 120 -9.46 -2.83 -8.72
C ARG A 120 -8.27 -3.36 -7.93
N LEU A 121 -7.77 -2.58 -6.98
CA LEU A 121 -6.67 -3.01 -6.10
C LEU A 121 -7.07 -4.22 -5.26
N THR A 122 -8.26 -4.20 -4.69
CA THR A 122 -8.79 -5.34 -3.92
C THR A 122 -8.82 -6.60 -4.78
N ALA A 123 -9.29 -6.52 -6.02
CA ALA A 123 -9.28 -7.66 -6.94
C ALA A 123 -7.85 -8.15 -7.25
N GLN A 124 -6.91 -7.26 -7.53
CA GLN A 124 -5.51 -7.61 -7.80
C GLN A 124 -4.84 -8.28 -6.59
N PHE A 125 -5.03 -7.73 -5.38
CA PHE A 125 -4.46 -8.25 -4.15
C PHE A 125 -5.17 -9.53 -3.64
N ASN A 126 -6.47 -9.68 -3.90
CA ASN A 126 -7.20 -10.93 -3.63
C ASN A 126 -6.69 -12.08 -4.52
N ASN A 127 -6.34 -11.81 -5.78
CA ASN A 127 -5.80 -12.84 -6.69
C ASN A 127 -4.49 -13.44 -6.21
N ILE A 128 -3.75 -12.73 -5.35
CA ILE A 128 -2.53 -13.20 -4.71
C ILE A 128 -2.75 -13.61 -3.25
N GLY A 129 -3.98 -13.77 -2.78
CA GLY A 129 -4.29 -14.31 -1.45
C GLY A 129 -4.43 -13.30 -0.31
N LEU A 130 -4.28 -12.00 -0.57
CA LEU A 130 -4.48 -10.96 0.46
C LEU A 130 -5.93 -10.49 0.51
N GLN A 131 -6.66 -10.88 1.55
CA GLN A 131 -8.10 -10.61 1.69
C GLN A 131 -8.41 -9.52 2.72
N HIS A 132 -7.48 -9.21 3.62
CA HIS A 132 -7.64 -8.20 4.67
C HIS A 132 -6.89 -6.92 4.33
N LEU A 133 -7.49 -6.10 3.46
CA LEU A 133 -6.89 -4.88 2.93
C LEU A 133 -7.51 -3.64 3.57
N GLN A 134 -6.65 -2.74 4.04
CA GLN A 134 -7.02 -1.38 4.44
C GLN A 134 -6.32 -0.37 3.55
N PHE A 135 -6.98 0.74 3.23
CA PHE A 135 -6.48 1.73 2.28
C PHE A 135 -6.25 3.08 2.95
N VAL A 136 -5.07 3.65 2.74
CA VAL A 136 -4.73 5.05 3.04
C VAL A 136 -4.47 5.75 1.72
N LEU A 137 -5.32 6.72 1.39
CA LEU A 137 -5.28 7.39 0.11
C LEU A 137 -4.80 8.83 0.28
N LEU A 138 -3.75 9.16 -0.44
CA LEU A 138 -3.24 10.51 -0.56
C LEU A 138 -3.72 11.11 -1.88
N GLN A 139 -4.85 11.82 -1.81
CA GLN A 139 -5.38 12.58 -2.94
C GLN A 139 -4.78 13.99 -2.97
N ASN A 140 -4.54 14.55 -4.16
CA ASN A 140 -4.08 15.95 -4.31
C ASN A 140 -2.74 16.26 -3.58
N GLY A 141 -1.87 15.27 -3.38
CA GLY A 141 -0.58 15.44 -2.71
C GLY A 141 -0.73 16.07 -1.31
N GLU A 142 -0.01 17.15 -1.04
CA GLU A 142 0.00 17.87 0.24
C GLU A 142 -1.40 18.22 0.76
N GLN A 143 -2.34 18.56 -0.14
CA GLN A 143 -3.68 18.99 0.27
C GLN A 143 -4.50 17.85 0.89
N GLY A 144 -4.30 16.60 0.46
CA GLY A 144 -4.98 15.44 1.03
C GLY A 144 -4.25 14.82 2.23
N TYR A 145 -3.04 15.28 2.56
CA TYR A 145 -2.24 14.73 3.65
C TYR A 145 -2.98 14.71 5.01
N PRO A 146 -3.74 15.75 5.42
CA PRO A 146 -4.51 15.72 6.67
C PRO A 146 -5.65 14.69 6.68
N GLN A 147 -6.20 14.35 5.51
CA GLN A 147 -7.22 13.30 5.41
C GLN A 147 -6.58 11.92 5.47
N ALA A 148 -5.46 11.73 4.79
CA ALA A 148 -4.70 10.48 4.84
C ALA A 148 -4.17 10.17 6.25
N LEU A 149 -3.73 11.18 7.00
CA LEU A 149 -3.37 11.02 8.43
C LEU A 149 -4.55 10.55 9.28
N ARG A 150 -5.77 11.02 9.00
CA ARG A 150 -6.97 10.57 9.72
C ARG A 150 -7.30 9.11 9.40
N GLN A 151 -7.17 8.69 8.14
CA GLN A 151 -7.33 7.28 7.76
C GLN A 151 -6.29 6.39 8.44
N LEU A 152 -5.03 6.84 8.47
CA LEU A 152 -3.95 6.16 9.16
C LEU A 152 -4.24 6.01 10.66
N ALA A 153 -4.68 7.08 11.32
CA ALA A 153 -5.02 7.04 12.75
C ALA A 153 -6.17 6.07 13.04
N GLN A 154 -7.17 5.96 12.15
CA GLN A 154 -8.26 4.98 12.29
C GLN A 154 -7.75 3.54 12.19
N ILE A 155 -6.87 3.27 11.23
CA ILE A 155 -6.21 1.96 11.08
C ILE A 155 -5.43 1.58 12.34
N MET A 156 -4.68 2.54 12.89
CA MET A 156 -3.85 2.32 14.07
C MET A 156 -4.64 2.24 15.39
N ALA A 157 -5.89 2.70 15.41
CA ALA A 157 -6.77 2.65 16.58
C ALA A 157 -7.44 1.27 16.79
N CYS A 158 -7.56 0.46 15.74
CA CYS A 158 -8.04 -0.92 15.81
C CYS A 158 -6.98 -1.85 16.42
#